data_AF-A0A2H6ATW4-F1
#
_entry.id   AF-A0A2H6ATW4-F1
#
_cell.length_a   1.000
_cell.length_b   1.000
_cell.length_c   1.000
_cell.angle_alpha   90.00
_cell.angle_beta   90.00
_cell.angle_gamma   90.00
#
_symmetry.space_group_name_H-M   'P 1'
#
loop_
_entity.id
_entity.type
_entity.pdbx_description
1 polymer ?
#
loop_
_entity_poly.entity_id
_entity_poly.type
_entity_poly.pdbx_seq_one_letter_code
_entity_poly.pdbx_strand_id
1 'polypeptide(L)'
;MTPMRRLAALPTTVVGLLAAGAVAALTPEQAAERVAERYGVEVLRVRELRIDHRRIYALTVVQPGGDRNGAFQIGELWVDSETGEPVPRLLHRAEGYELPPPRVSGIPEPTARELREWSFEGPPPH
;
A
#
# COMPACT_ATOMS: atom_id res chain seq x y z
N MET A 1 -30.97 57.87 31.52
CA MET A 1 -31.53 57.92 30.15
C MET A 1 -30.40 57.62 29.16
N THR A 2 -30.38 56.42 28.59
CA THR A 2 -29.84 56.14 27.24
C THR A 2 -30.66 56.97 26.22
N PRO A 3 -30.22 57.28 24.96
CA PRO A 3 -29.24 56.50 24.20
C PRO A 3 -28.33 57.21 23.14
N MET A 4 -27.30 56.43 22.75
CA MET A 4 -26.79 56.16 21.39
C MET A 4 -26.31 57.30 20.48
N ARG A 5 -25.09 57.12 19.95
CA ARG A 5 -24.91 57.17 18.49
C ARG A 5 -23.78 56.27 18.00
N ARG A 6 -24.17 55.42 17.03
CA ARG A 6 -23.41 54.37 16.36
C ARG A 6 -22.41 54.96 15.37
N LEU A 7 -21.25 54.30 15.20
CA LEU A 7 -20.40 54.46 14.02
C LEU A 7 -20.15 53.08 13.43
N ALA A 8 -20.35 53.01 12.12
CA ALA A 8 -20.54 51.81 11.31
C ALA A 8 -19.24 51.04 11.11
N ALA A 9 -19.30 49.72 11.24
CA ALA A 9 -18.23 48.81 10.86
C ALA A 9 -18.43 48.39 9.39
N LEU A 10 -17.42 48.67 8.56
CA LEU A 10 -17.29 48.15 7.19
C LEU A 10 -16.88 46.68 7.26
N PRO A 11 -17.52 45.76 6.51
CA PRO A 11 -17.04 44.38 6.44
C PRO A 11 -15.86 44.31 5.45
N THR A 12 -14.67 43.98 5.97
CA THR A 12 -13.51 43.57 5.16
C THR A 12 -13.75 42.13 4.68
N THR A 13 -14.15 41.97 3.42
CA THR A 13 -14.25 40.64 2.79
C THR A 13 -12.85 40.09 2.54
N VAL A 14 -12.38 39.20 3.42
CA VAL A 14 -11.20 38.36 3.15
C VAL A 14 -11.60 37.31 2.13
N VAL A 15 -11.16 37.48 0.88
CA VAL A 15 -11.23 36.43 -0.15
C VAL A 15 -10.17 35.38 0.23
N GLY A 16 -10.62 34.34 0.93
CA GLY A 16 -9.80 33.15 1.21
C GLY A 16 -9.60 32.35 -0.07
N LEU A 17 -8.44 32.51 -0.69
CA LEU A 17 -7.97 31.64 -1.77
C LEU A 17 -7.68 30.26 -1.15
N LEU A 18 -8.62 29.34 -1.30
CA LEU A 18 -8.45 27.91 -0.99
C LEU A 18 -7.35 27.34 -1.88
N ALA A 19 -6.11 27.36 -1.40
CA ALA A 19 -5.05 26.52 -1.93
C ALA A 19 -5.42 25.07 -1.59
N ALA A 20 -6.11 24.40 -2.52
CA ALA A 20 -6.16 22.95 -2.55
C ALA A 20 -4.74 22.45 -2.80
N GLY A 21 -3.98 22.25 -1.74
CA GLY A 21 -2.67 21.61 -1.81
C GLY A 21 -2.87 20.22 -2.39
N ALA A 22 -2.43 20.03 -3.64
CA ALA A 22 -2.23 18.69 -4.17
C ALA A 22 -1.18 18.02 -3.27
N VAL A 23 -1.64 17.13 -2.40
CA VAL A 23 -0.74 16.28 -1.61
C VAL A 23 0.00 15.43 -2.63
N ALA A 24 1.29 15.67 -2.80
CA ALA A 24 2.10 14.92 -3.75
C ALA A 24 2.00 13.42 -3.39
N ALA A 25 1.65 12.60 -4.38
CA ALA A 25 1.60 11.16 -4.18
C ALA A 25 2.97 10.65 -3.70
N LEU A 26 2.94 9.70 -2.77
CA LEU A 26 4.12 9.04 -2.24
C LEU A 26 4.90 8.36 -3.36
N THR A 27 6.22 8.35 -3.25
CA THR A 27 7.05 7.47 -4.07
C THR A 27 6.99 6.02 -3.56
N PRO A 28 7.37 5.02 -4.36
CA PRO A 28 7.45 3.63 -3.92
C PRO A 28 8.29 3.46 -2.64
N GLU A 29 9.40 4.19 -2.53
CA GLU A 29 10.33 4.14 -1.40
C GLU A 29 9.71 4.76 -0.15
N GLN A 30 9.04 5.90 -0.28
CA GLN A 30 8.33 6.54 0.83
C GLN A 30 7.18 5.67 1.35
N ALA A 31 6.47 4.98 0.46
CA ALA A 31 5.45 4.01 0.84
C ALA A 31 6.06 2.80 1.57
N ALA A 32 7.22 2.30 1.10
CA ALA A 32 7.93 1.20 1.75
C ALA A 32 8.41 1.55 3.15
N GLU A 33 9.08 2.69 3.30
CA GLU A 33 9.57 3.18 4.60
C GLU A 33 8.43 3.37 5.58
N ARG A 34 7.35 4.05 5.16
CA ARG A 34 6.18 4.27 6.01
C ARG A 34 5.52 2.95 6.44
N VAL A 35 5.44 1.96 5.57
CA VAL A 35 4.88 0.63 5.91
C VAL A 35 5.80 -0.12 6.87
N ALA A 36 7.11 -0.11 6.62
CA ALA A 36 8.09 -0.77 7.46
C ALA A 36 8.04 -0.22 8.88
N GLU A 37 8.05 1.11 9.03
CA GLU A 37 7.97 1.79 10.33
C GLU A 37 6.64 1.54 11.03
N ARG A 38 5.52 1.68 10.30
CA ARG A 38 4.18 1.58 10.89
C ARG A 38 3.87 0.18 11.41
N TYR A 39 4.30 -0.85 10.69
CA TYR A 39 3.92 -2.23 10.98
C TYR A 39 5.07 -3.08 11.55
N GLY A 40 6.27 -2.55 11.67
CA GLY A 40 7.44 -3.29 12.15
C GLY A 40 7.79 -4.48 11.25
N VAL A 41 7.64 -4.29 9.94
CA VAL A 41 7.92 -5.30 8.90
C VAL A 41 9.09 -4.87 8.06
N GLU A 42 9.75 -5.83 7.41
CA GLU A 42 10.73 -5.55 6.38
C GLU A 42 10.08 -5.65 5.00
N VAL A 43 10.30 -4.65 4.14
CA VAL A 43 9.78 -4.64 2.77
C VAL A 43 10.83 -5.26 1.84
N LEU A 44 10.48 -6.39 1.23
CA LEU A 44 11.36 -7.12 0.31
C LEU A 44 11.25 -6.63 -1.14
N ARG A 45 10.06 -6.14 -1.52
CA ARG A 45 9.78 -5.72 -2.90
C ARG A 45 8.62 -4.73 -2.93
N VAL A 46 8.70 -3.74 -3.82
CA VAL A 46 7.59 -2.86 -4.17
C VAL A 46 7.23 -3.04 -5.64
N ARG A 47 5.94 -3.15 -5.96
CA ARG A 47 5.42 -3.18 -7.32
C ARG A 47 4.38 -2.09 -7.48
N GLU A 48 4.48 -1.30 -8.55
CA GLU A 48 3.39 -0.39 -8.93
C GLU A 48 2.29 -1.18 -9.65
N LEU A 49 1.05 -1.00 -9.19
CA LEU A 49 -0.18 -1.52 -9.78
C LEU A 49 -1.09 -0.34 -10.11
N ARG A 50 -1.97 -0.54 -11.09
CA ARG A 50 -3.02 0.41 -11.43
C ARG A 50 -4.37 -0.31 -11.44
N ILE A 51 -5.25 0.06 -10.52
CA ILE A 51 -6.58 -0.56 -10.34
C ILE A 51 -7.61 0.56 -10.29
N ASP A 52 -8.65 0.50 -11.12
CA ASP A 52 -9.71 1.51 -11.20
C ASP A 52 -9.17 2.96 -11.26
N HIS A 53 -8.15 3.18 -12.11
CA HIS A 53 -7.42 4.43 -12.28
C HIS A 53 -6.58 4.92 -11.08
N ARG A 54 -6.60 4.22 -9.94
CA ARG A 54 -5.74 4.49 -8.79
C ARG A 54 -4.39 3.81 -8.93
N ARG A 55 -3.33 4.53 -8.59
CA ARG A 55 -1.99 3.97 -8.44
C ARG A 55 -1.87 3.35 -7.04
N ILE A 56 -1.48 2.09 -7.01
CA ILE A 56 -1.35 1.29 -5.80
C ILE A 56 0.06 0.74 -5.76
N TYR A 57 0.70 0.79 -4.60
CA TYR A 57 1.93 0.04 -4.35
C TYR A 57 1.57 -1.29 -3.70
N ALA A 58 1.97 -2.39 -4.32
CA ALA A 58 1.92 -3.73 -3.74
C ALA A 58 3.30 -4.05 -3.14
N LEU A 59 3.37 -4.08 -1.81
CA LEU A 59 4.57 -4.29 -1.04
C LEU A 59 4.62 -5.73 -0.57
N THR A 60 5.64 -6.49 -0.99
CA THR A 60 5.96 -7.78 -0.38
C THR A 60 6.69 -7.51 0.92
N VAL A 61 6.12 -7.99 2.03
CA VAL A 61 6.64 -7.73 3.38
C VAL A 61 6.95 -9.05 4.07
N VAL A 62 8.00 -9.06 4.88
CA VAL A 62 8.29 -10.13 5.82
C VAL A 62 8.19 -9.60 7.23
N GLN A 63 7.51 -10.34 8.10
CA GLN A 63 7.56 -10.06 9.52
C GLN A 63 8.90 -10.59 10.06
N PRO A 64 9.77 -9.74 10.62
CA PRO A 64 11.02 -10.20 11.23
C PRO A 64 10.67 -11.17 12.35
N GLY A 65 11.23 -12.38 12.29
CA GLY A 65 11.00 -13.40 13.31
C GLY A 65 11.53 -12.96 14.67
N GLY A 66 10.74 -13.19 15.73
CA GLY A 66 11.18 -13.05 17.12
C GLY A 66 11.20 -14.40 17.84
N ASP A 67 11.38 -14.41 19.16
CA ASP A 67 11.40 -15.62 20.02
C ASP A 67 10.05 -16.36 20.14
N ARG A 68 9.08 -16.05 19.27
CA ARG A 68 7.80 -16.74 19.18
C ARG A 68 7.81 -17.55 17.90
N ASN A 69 7.22 -18.74 17.91
CA ASN A 69 7.11 -19.70 16.79
C ASN A 69 6.44 -19.15 15.48
N GLY A 70 6.28 -17.83 15.32
CA GLY A 70 5.95 -17.17 14.05
C GLY A 70 7.21 -17.02 13.20
N ALA A 71 7.59 -18.10 12.52
CA ALA A 71 8.62 -18.07 11.48
C ALA A 71 8.20 -17.18 10.31
N PHE A 72 9.18 -16.50 9.69
CA PHE A 72 9.12 -15.65 8.50
C PHE A 72 7.82 -15.75 7.68
N GLN A 73 6.82 -14.93 8.02
CA GLN A 73 5.60 -14.84 7.22
C GLN A 73 5.79 -13.78 6.14
N ILE A 74 5.74 -14.23 4.88
CA ILE A 74 5.78 -13.34 3.72
C ILE A 74 4.34 -12.99 3.32
N GLY A 75 3.98 -11.72 3.53
CA GLY A 75 2.70 -11.15 3.15
C GLY A 75 2.85 -10.19 1.97
N GLU A 76 1.72 -9.76 1.41
CA GLU A 76 1.72 -8.61 0.49
C GLU A 76 0.67 -7.60 0.95
N LEU A 77 1.10 -6.37 1.19
CA LEU A 77 0.26 -5.24 1.60
C LEU A 77 0.07 -4.32 0.40
N TRP A 78 -1.16 -3.93 0.12
CA TRP A 78 -1.45 -2.93 -0.91
C TRP A 78 -1.66 -1.58 -0.25
N VAL A 79 -1.07 -0.54 -0.82
CA VAL A 79 -1.08 0.82 -0.28
C VAL A 79 -1.43 1.79 -1.39
N ASP A 80 -2.36 2.68 -1.12
CA ASP A 80 -2.73 3.74 -2.05
C ASP A 80 -1.59 4.77 -2.15
N SER A 81 -1.17 5.12 -3.37
CA SER A 81 -0.01 6.00 -3.54
C SER A 81 -0.26 7.44 -3.11
N GLU A 82 -1.51 7.92 -3.11
CA GLU A 82 -1.82 9.30 -2.75
C GLU A 82 -1.87 9.48 -1.23
N THR A 83 -2.42 8.49 -0.53
CA THR A 83 -2.70 8.58 0.91
C THR A 83 -1.68 7.83 1.76
N GLY A 84 -1.08 6.77 1.23
CA GLY A 84 -0.25 5.84 2.01
C GLY A 84 -1.05 4.90 2.91
N GLU A 85 -2.37 4.83 2.72
CA GLU A 85 -3.25 3.97 3.51
C GLU A 85 -3.42 2.57 2.87
N PRO A 86 -3.61 1.52 3.69
CA PRO A 86 -3.75 0.17 3.19
C PRO A 86 -5.05 0.00 2.40
N VAL A 87 -4.94 -0.60 1.22
CA VAL A 87 -6.07 -0.94 0.36
C VAL A 87 -6.48 -2.40 0.63
N PRO A 88 -7.75 -2.68 0.96
CA PRO A 88 -8.23 -4.05 1.09
C PRO A 88 -8.05 -4.84 -0.21
N ARG A 89 -7.43 -6.02 -0.12
CA ARG A 89 -7.19 -6.90 -1.27
C ARG A 89 -8.45 -7.62 -1.78
N LEU A 90 -9.42 -7.83 -0.88
CA LEU A 90 -10.68 -8.49 -1.20
C LEU A 90 -11.74 -7.42 -1.44
N LEU A 91 -11.97 -7.09 -2.71
CA LEU A 91 -13.07 -6.22 -3.09
C LEU A 91 -14.36 -7.04 -3.07
N HIS A 92 -15.27 -6.67 -2.16
CA HIS A 92 -16.63 -7.19 -2.17
C HIS A 92 -17.42 -6.37 -3.20
N ARG A 93 -17.79 -6.99 -4.33
CA ARG A 93 -18.74 -6.40 -5.27
C ARG A 93 -20.12 -7.05 -5.11
N ALA A 94 -21.15 -6.39 -5.62
CA ALA A 94 -22.52 -6.92 -5.63
C ALA A 94 -22.64 -8.29 -6.33
N GLU A 95 -21.67 -8.60 -7.21
CA GLU A 95 -21.59 -9.81 -8.03
C GLU A 95 -20.66 -10.88 -7.44
N GLY A 96 -20.06 -10.63 -6.27
CA GLY A 96 -19.22 -11.59 -5.54
C GLY A 96 -17.85 -11.04 -5.13
N TYR A 97 -16.92 -11.95 -4.84
CA TYR A 97 -15.53 -11.60 -4.51
C TYR A 97 -14.71 -11.42 -5.79
N GLU A 98 -14.11 -10.25 -5.95
CA GLU A 98 -13.09 -10.05 -6.97
C GLU A 98 -11.73 -10.49 -6.39
N LEU A 99 -11.12 -11.48 -7.03
CA LEU A 99 -9.78 -11.93 -6.65
C LEU A 99 -8.73 -10.92 -7.15
N PRO A 100 -7.68 -10.65 -6.36
CA PRO A 100 -6.56 -9.84 -6.82
C PRO A 100 -5.93 -10.45 -8.07
N PRO A 101 -5.31 -9.65 -8.96
CA PRO A 101 -4.64 -10.17 -10.14
C PRO A 101 -3.58 -11.20 -9.72
N PRO A 102 -3.38 -12.27 -10.52
CA PRO A 102 -2.46 -13.34 -10.17
C PRO A 102 -1.06 -12.78 -9.95
N ARG A 103 -0.36 -13.32 -8.95
CA ARG A 103 1.06 -13.04 -8.76
C ARG A 103 1.81 -13.61 -9.96
N VAL A 104 2.35 -12.75 -10.81
CA VAL A 104 3.31 -13.16 -11.84
C VAL A 104 4.59 -13.56 -11.10
N SER A 105 4.73 -14.85 -10.80
CA SER A 105 6.03 -15.41 -10.43
C SER A 105 6.88 -15.33 -11.69
N GLY A 106 7.99 -14.59 -11.64
CA GLY A 106 8.99 -14.60 -12.73
C GLY A 106 9.71 -15.96 -12.85
N ILE A 107 9.45 -16.88 -11.92
CA ILE A 107 9.94 -18.24 -11.94
C ILE A 107 8.89 -19.07 -12.68
N PRO A 108 9.22 -19.65 -13.85
CA PRO A 108 8.32 -20.59 -14.51
C PRO A 108 8.02 -21.74 -13.53
N GLU A 109 6.75 -22.13 -13.46
CA GLU A 109 6.36 -23.25 -12.60
C GLU A 109 7.10 -24.51 -13.09
N PRO A 110 7.89 -25.19 -12.24
CA PRO A 110 8.63 -26.36 -12.66
C PRO A 110 7.64 -27.46 -13.08
N THR A 111 7.92 -28.09 -14.21
CA THR A 111 7.08 -29.18 -14.72
C THR A 111 7.11 -30.38 -13.76
N ALA A 112 6.09 -31.23 -13.84
CA ALA A 112 6.05 -32.50 -13.09
C ALA A 112 7.22 -33.45 -13.41
N ARG A 113 7.98 -33.18 -14.47
CA ARG A 113 9.22 -33.89 -14.80
C ARG A 113 10.39 -33.35 -13.99
N GLU A 114 10.57 -32.03 -13.99
CA GLU A 114 11.65 -31.34 -13.26
C GLU A 114 11.51 -31.53 -11.74
N LEU A 115 10.28 -31.52 -11.21
CA LEU A 115 10.03 -31.82 -9.80
C LEU A 115 10.45 -33.23 -9.40
N ARG A 116 10.29 -34.21 -10.31
CA ARG A 116 10.76 -35.58 -10.08
C ARG A 116 12.28 -35.63 -10.08
N GLU A 117 12.93 -34.99 -11.04
CA GLU A 117 14.38 -34.94 -11.18
C GLU A 117 15.05 -34.35 -9.92
N TRP A 118 14.56 -33.21 -9.42
CA TRP A 118 15.06 -32.58 -8.19
C TRP A 118 14.79 -33.39 -6.92
N SER A 119 13.70 -34.17 -6.88
CA SER A 119 13.40 -35.04 -5.73
C SER A 119 14.40 -36.20 -5.60
N PHE A 120 15.09 -36.58 -6.68
CA PHE A 120 16.08 -37.66 -6.66
C PHE A 120 17.52 -37.18 -6.52
N GLU A 121 17.85 -35.97 -6.99
CA GLU A 121 19.23 -35.46 -6.98
C GLU A 121 19.55 -34.51 -5.81
N GLY A 122 18.55 -34.14 -5.00
CA GLY A 122 18.71 -33.08 -4.01
C GLY A 122 18.80 -31.70 -4.70
N PRO A 123 18.66 -30.60 -3.95
CA PRO A 123 18.69 -29.27 -4.52
C PRO A 123 20.06 -28.99 -5.18
N PRO A 124 20.09 -28.25 -6.32
CA PRO A 124 21.35 -27.87 -6.94
C PRO A 124 22.21 -27.06 -5.96
N PRO A 125 23.54 -27.22 -5.97
CA PRO A 125 24.43 -26.38 -5.16
C PRO A 125 24.29 -24.92 -5.59
N HIS A 126 24.16 -24.02 -4.61
CA HIS A 126 24.06 -22.57 -4.76
C HIS A 126 25.34 -21.93 -5.31
#